data_AF-A0A1H5SZA0-F1
#
_entry.id   AF-A0A1H5SZA0-F1
#
_cell.length_a   1.000
_cell.length_b   1.000
_cell.length_c   1.000
_cell.angle_alpha   90.00
_cell.angle_beta   90.00
_cell.angle_gamma   90.00
#
_symmetry.space_group_name_H-M   'P 1'
#
loop_
_entity.id
_entity.type
_entity.pdbx_description
1 polymer ?
#
loop_
_entity_poly.entity_id
_entity_poly.type
_entity_poly.pdbx_seq_one_letter_code
_entity_poly.pdbx_strand_id
1 'polypeptide(L)'
;MKRVFIALLLLSATIGIEAQHNHNRWSLIPRIGINSSKTTDNQYWVVIPEITEEEMAKVRDTDKKAGIVVGLDADYMITKWLGGTLGVTYSNEGFKKYNVTQNLNYLNISVLANIYTFKGLALKSGIQYGILLGARNDVEYSEKIRTLVGYDLNDNKRDYRNENWSIPIAISYEYKNIVLDLRYNIGIKNIYGYKVDDDYKTKSLWLTLGYRLKM
;
A
#
# COMPACT_ATOMS: atom_id res chain seq x y z
N MET A 1 -1.01 -7.40 -25.73
CA MET A 1 -0.71 -7.44 -24.28
C MET A 1 -0.58 -8.86 -23.71
N LYS A 2 -1.53 -9.78 -23.93
CA LYS A 2 -1.44 -11.18 -23.44
C LYS A 2 -0.20 -11.96 -23.94
N ARG A 3 0.24 -11.71 -25.19
CA ARG A 3 1.40 -12.37 -25.80
C ARG A 3 2.76 -11.93 -25.22
N VAL A 4 2.86 -10.71 -24.71
CA VAL A 4 4.08 -10.18 -24.09
C VAL A 4 4.28 -10.77 -22.70
N PHE A 5 3.18 -10.97 -21.95
CA PHE A 5 3.22 -11.67 -20.65
C PHE A 5 3.66 -13.13 -20.77
N ILE A 6 3.18 -13.84 -21.79
CA ILE A 6 3.56 -15.24 -22.05
C ILE A 6 5.03 -15.35 -22.47
N ALA A 7 5.53 -14.39 -23.26
CA ALA A 7 6.95 -14.33 -23.65
C ALA A 7 7.87 -14.09 -22.44
N LEU A 8 7.50 -13.21 -21.50
CA LEU A 8 8.24 -13.00 -20.25
C LEU A 8 8.26 -14.24 -19.34
N LEU A 9 7.17 -15.00 -19.31
CA LEU A 9 7.09 -16.28 -18.60
C LEU A 9 7.97 -17.35 -19.26
N LEU A 10 8.01 -17.43 -20.59
CA LEU A 10 8.82 -18.43 -21.32
C LEU A 10 10.32 -18.11 -21.30
N LEU A 11 10.72 -16.83 -21.27
CA LEU A 11 12.12 -16.40 -21.14
C LEU A 11 12.74 -16.73 -19.77
N SER A 12 11.92 -16.93 -18.73
CA SER A 12 12.41 -17.37 -17.41
C SER A 12 12.80 -18.86 -17.35
N ALA A 13 12.47 -19.65 -18.37
CA ALA A 13 12.64 -21.10 -18.34
C ALA A 13 13.99 -21.62 -18.88
N THR A 14 14.84 -20.79 -19.48
CA THR A 14 15.95 -21.29 -20.33
C THR A 14 17.37 -20.90 -19.94
N ILE A 15 17.62 -20.32 -18.75
CA ILE A 15 18.98 -19.90 -18.37
C ILE A 15 19.41 -20.58 -17.07
N GLY A 16 20.54 -21.28 -17.15
CA GLY A 16 21.10 -22.16 -16.13
C GLY A 16 21.12 -21.56 -14.72
N ILE A 17 20.53 -22.32 -13.80
CA ILE A 17 20.48 -22.02 -12.37
C ILE A 17 21.86 -22.31 -11.76
N GLU A 18 22.74 -21.32 -11.75
CA GLU A 18 24.00 -21.39 -10.98
C GLU A 18 23.92 -20.62 -9.66
N ALA A 19 23.75 -21.41 -8.60
CA ALA A 19 24.42 -21.34 -7.31
C ALA A 19 24.49 -19.99 -6.56
N GLN A 20 23.49 -19.71 -5.71
CA GLN A 20 23.61 -18.98 -4.43
C GLN A 20 22.34 -19.04 -3.53
N HIS A 21 21.35 -19.87 -3.89
CA HIS A 21 20.09 -20.03 -3.15
C HIS A 21 20.00 -21.44 -2.55
N ASN A 22 20.22 -21.58 -1.25
CA ASN A 22 19.99 -22.83 -0.53
C ASN A 22 18.51 -22.97 -0.22
N HIS A 23 17.87 -24.06 -0.66
CA HIS A 23 16.48 -24.38 -0.32
C HIS A 23 16.31 -24.56 1.20
N ASN A 24 15.09 -24.37 1.72
CA ASN A 24 14.78 -24.46 3.16
C ASN A 24 15.51 -23.40 4.01
N ARG A 25 15.44 -22.14 3.58
CA ARG A 25 16.05 -21.02 4.29
C ARG A 25 14.98 -20.11 4.88
N TRP A 26 15.14 -19.79 6.17
CA TRP A 26 14.42 -18.69 6.80
C TRP A 26 15.23 -17.40 6.70
N SER A 27 14.54 -16.28 6.53
CA SER A 27 15.16 -14.97 6.56
C SER A 27 14.24 -13.97 7.21
N LEU A 28 14.84 -13.02 7.92
CA LEU A 28 14.14 -11.89 8.47
C LEU A 28 14.58 -10.63 7.72
N ILE A 29 13.63 -9.80 7.29
CA ILE A 29 13.89 -8.64 6.45
C ILE A 29 13.21 -7.43 7.09
N PRO A 30 13.89 -6.70 8.00
CA PRO A 30 13.48 -5.34 8.36
C PRO A 30 13.51 -4.44 7.12
N ARG A 31 12.53 -3.54 7.01
CA ARG A 31 12.31 -2.68 5.83
C ARG A 31 11.94 -1.26 6.25
N ILE A 32 12.41 -0.31 5.47
CA ILE A 32 11.99 1.09 5.52
C ILE A 32 11.78 1.61 4.10
N GLY A 33 10.84 2.52 3.92
CA GLY A 33 10.63 3.13 2.63
C GLY A 33 9.53 4.17 2.62
N ILE A 34 9.07 4.44 1.41
CA ILE A 34 8.05 5.44 1.14
C ILE A 34 6.91 4.81 0.34
N ASN A 35 5.72 5.37 0.49
CA ASN A 35 4.59 5.08 -0.36
C ASN A 35 4.05 6.33 -1.02
N SER A 36 3.40 6.14 -2.15
CA SER A 36 2.50 7.09 -2.79
C SER A 36 1.12 6.45 -2.86
N SER A 37 0.17 6.98 -2.08
CA SER A 37 -1.17 6.45 -1.95
C SER A 37 -2.22 7.42 -2.46
N LYS A 38 -3.31 6.87 -3.00
CA LYS A 38 -4.55 7.58 -3.30
C LYS A 38 -5.74 6.63 -3.19
N THR A 39 -6.95 7.18 -3.22
CA THR A 39 -8.18 6.40 -3.35
C THR A 39 -8.59 6.34 -4.82
N THR A 40 -9.48 5.42 -5.18
CA THR A 40 -10.09 5.39 -6.52
C THR A 40 -10.85 6.70 -6.76
N ASP A 41 -10.63 7.29 -7.94
CA ASP A 41 -11.18 8.59 -8.30
C ASP A 41 -12.71 8.51 -8.29
N ASN A 42 -13.35 9.32 -7.46
CA ASN A 42 -14.78 9.21 -7.30
C ASN A 42 -15.52 10.55 -7.14
N GLN A 43 -16.77 10.57 -7.61
CA GLN A 43 -17.66 11.72 -7.72
C GLN A 43 -18.30 12.05 -6.37
N TYR A 44 -18.36 13.33 -6.01
CA TYR A 44 -19.16 13.80 -4.89
C TYR A 44 -19.84 15.11 -5.29
N TRP A 45 -21.08 15.27 -4.86
CA TRP A 45 -21.74 16.56 -4.80
C TRP A 45 -21.28 17.28 -3.53
N VAL A 46 -20.53 18.37 -3.68
CA VAL A 46 -20.21 19.26 -2.57
C VAL A 46 -21.06 20.50 -2.76
N VAL A 47 -21.97 20.77 -1.81
CA VAL A 47 -22.63 22.08 -1.73
C VAL A 47 -21.59 23.04 -1.18
N ILE A 48 -20.98 23.83 -2.07
CA ILE A 48 -20.12 24.94 -1.68
C ILE A 48 -21.06 26.11 -1.36
N PRO A 49 -21.04 26.69 -0.14
CA PRO A 49 -22.01 27.70 0.28
C PRO A 49 -21.90 29.05 -0.46
N GLU A 50 -21.09 29.14 -1.52
CA GLU A 50 -20.75 30.37 -2.21
C GLU A 50 -20.72 30.22 -3.75
N ILE A 51 -21.41 29.22 -4.30
CA ILE A 51 -21.55 29.04 -5.76
C ILE A 51 -23.03 28.88 -6.11
N THR A 52 -23.54 29.80 -6.93
CA THR A 52 -24.86 29.76 -7.57
C THR A 52 -25.13 28.41 -8.23
N GLU A 53 -26.38 27.94 -8.15
CA GLU A 53 -26.86 26.58 -8.50
C GLU A 53 -26.45 26.03 -9.89
N GLU A 54 -25.90 26.85 -10.80
CA GLU A 54 -25.54 26.47 -12.17
C GLU A 54 -24.11 25.95 -12.34
N GLU A 55 -23.19 26.14 -11.39
CA GLU A 55 -21.82 25.60 -11.47
C GLU A 55 -21.60 24.46 -10.46
N MET A 56 -22.31 23.35 -10.71
CA MET A 56 -21.98 22.03 -10.18
C MET A 56 -20.61 21.59 -10.74
N ALA A 57 -19.52 22.13 -10.22
CA ALA A 57 -18.17 21.80 -10.62
C ALA A 57 -17.89 20.34 -10.26
N LYS A 58 -17.83 19.48 -11.29
CA LYS A 58 -17.41 18.08 -11.20
C LYS A 58 -15.96 18.02 -10.74
N VAL A 59 -15.69 18.03 -9.45
CA VAL A 59 -14.31 17.96 -8.98
C VAL A 59 -13.86 16.52 -8.92
N ARG A 60 -13.26 16.15 -10.05
CA ARG A 60 -12.56 14.90 -10.31
C ARG A 60 -11.10 15.12 -9.97
N ASP A 61 -10.67 14.89 -8.74
CA ASP A 61 -9.43 14.14 -8.52
C ASP A 61 -9.18 13.94 -7.03
N THR A 62 -8.58 12.80 -6.72
CA THR A 62 -7.97 12.56 -5.42
C THR A 62 -6.47 12.48 -5.64
N ASP A 63 -5.76 13.49 -5.16
CA ASP A 63 -4.34 13.63 -5.39
C ASP A 63 -3.53 12.64 -4.55
N LYS A 64 -2.40 12.22 -5.12
CA LYS A 64 -1.48 11.30 -4.46
C LYS A 64 -0.86 11.96 -3.23
N LYS A 65 -0.80 11.19 -2.15
CA LYS A 65 -0.12 11.56 -0.92
C LYS A 65 1.11 10.67 -0.74
N ALA A 66 2.24 11.27 -0.41
CA ALA A 66 3.42 10.55 0.01
C ALA A 66 3.33 10.20 1.50
N GLY A 67 3.91 9.08 1.89
CA GLY A 67 4.01 8.70 3.30
C GLY A 67 5.09 7.66 3.55
N ILE A 68 5.31 7.32 4.81
CA ILE A 68 6.36 6.40 5.23
C ILE A 68 5.86 4.96 5.34
N VAL A 69 6.77 4.02 5.16
CA VAL A 69 6.53 2.59 5.31
C VAL A 69 7.66 2.00 6.15
N VAL A 70 7.32 1.28 7.21
CA VAL A 70 8.29 0.57 8.07
C VAL A 70 7.72 -0.80 8.38
N GLY A 71 8.51 -1.86 8.20
CA GLY A 71 7.99 -3.21 8.38
C GLY A 71 9.05 -4.27 8.59
N LEU A 72 8.57 -5.48 8.83
CA LEU A 72 9.36 -6.68 9.07
C LEU A 72 8.73 -7.85 8.32
N ASP A 73 9.49 -8.46 7.43
CA ASP A 73 9.08 -9.63 6.66
C ASP A 73 9.85 -10.87 7.10
N ALA A 74 9.14 -11.94 7.42
CA ALA A 74 9.68 -13.30 7.53
C ALA A 74 9.52 -13.99 6.17
N ASP A 75 10.65 -14.27 5.53
CA ASP A 75 10.72 -14.91 4.20
C ASP A 75 11.19 -16.35 4.35
N TYR A 76 10.43 -17.28 3.78
CA TYR A 76 10.74 -18.71 3.79
C TYR A 76 10.83 -19.23 2.35
N MET A 77 12.01 -19.70 1.97
CA MET A 77 12.25 -20.22 0.63
C MET A 77 12.04 -21.74 0.62
N ILE A 78 10.90 -22.16 0.06
CA ILE A 78 10.46 -23.56 0.02
C ILE A 78 11.31 -24.34 -1.00
N THR A 79 11.40 -23.81 -2.23
CA THR A 79 12.18 -24.40 -3.33
C THR A 79 13.09 -23.33 -3.92
N LYS A 80 13.93 -23.70 -4.90
CA LYS A 80 14.81 -22.75 -5.61
C LYS A 80 14.04 -21.67 -6.38
N TRP A 81 12.75 -21.86 -6.64
CA TRP A 81 11.91 -20.97 -7.46
C TRP A 81 10.65 -20.49 -6.72
N LEU A 82 10.26 -21.12 -5.60
CA LEU A 82 9.07 -20.76 -4.82
C LEU A 82 9.42 -20.45 -3.36
N GLY A 83 8.80 -19.41 -2.81
CA GLY A 83 8.85 -19.09 -1.38
C GLY A 83 7.55 -18.45 -0.89
N GLY A 84 7.49 -18.21 0.41
CA GLY A 84 6.43 -17.47 1.05
C GLY A 84 6.99 -16.36 1.93
N THR A 85 6.29 -15.22 1.99
CA THR A 85 6.59 -14.15 2.92
C THR A 85 5.40 -13.90 3.83
N LEU A 86 5.65 -13.83 5.14
CA LEU A 86 4.74 -13.27 6.13
C LEU A 86 5.30 -11.93 6.60
N GLY A 87 4.58 -10.85 6.39
CA GLY A 87 5.04 -9.48 6.67
C GLY A 87 4.10 -8.73 7.59
N VAL A 88 4.69 -7.89 8.45
CA VAL A 88 3.97 -6.89 9.25
C VAL A 88 4.55 -5.52 8.94
N THR A 89 3.72 -4.59 8.49
CA THR A 89 4.17 -3.29 7.98
C THR A 89 3.27 -2.16 8.46
N TYR A 90 3.84 -1.18 9.14
CA TYR A 90 3.22 0.11 9.35
C TYR A 90 3.31 0.95 8.07
N SER A 91 2.18 1.49 7.60
CA SER A 91 2.14 2.44 6.49
C SER A 91 1.35 3.69 6.89
N ASN A 92 1.93 4.85 6.61
CA ASN A 92 1.21 6.11 6.61
C ASN A 92 0.73 6.37 5.18
N GLU A 93 -0.53 6.10 4.92
CA GLU A 93 -1.18 6.28 3.63
C GLU A 93 -2.14 7.47 3.69
N GLY A 94 -2.88 7.68 2.60
CA GLY A 94 -3.97 8.62 2.56
C GLY A 94 -4.14 9.23 1.18
N PHE A 95 -4.70 10.43 1.15
CA PHE A 95 -4.96 11.13 -0.08
C PHE A 95 -5.13 12.62 0.14
N LYS A 96 -4.97 13.41 -0.92
CA LYS A 96 -5.21 14.86 -0.88
C LYS A 96 -6.49 15.20 -1.64
N LYS A 97 -7.29 16.12 -1.09
CA LYS A 97 -8.53 16.60 -1.72
C LYS A 97 -8.73 18.07 -1.35
N TYR A 98 -8.85 18.95 -2.34
CA TYR A 98 -9.08 20.40 -2.13
C TYR A 98 -8.16 21.04 -1.08
N ASN A 99 -6.86 20.81 -1.18
CA ASN A 99 -5.86 21.32 -0.24
C ASN A 99 -5.93 20.73 1.20
N VAL A 100 -6.86 19.81 1.46
CA VAL A 100 -6.91 19.01 2.70
C VAL A 100 -6.14 17.72 2.50
N THR A 101 -5.24 17.39 3.42
CA THR A 101 -4.53 16.10 3.42
C THR A 101 -5.21 15.15 4.40
N GLN A 102 -5.77 14.06 3.88
CA GLN A 102 -6.23 12.95 4.70
C GLN A 102 -5.06 12.01 4.98
N ASN A 103 -4.77 11.77 6.25
CA ASN A 103 -3.83 10.79 6.74
C ASN A 103 -4.57 9.53 7.21
N LEU A 104 -4.14 8.36 6.75
CA LEU A 104 -4.64 7.07 7.19
C LEU A 104 -3.45 6.20 7.61
N ASN A 105 -3.38 5.86 8.89
CA ASN A 105 -2.32 5.03 9.44
C ASN A 105 -2.80 3.58 9.52
N TYR A 106 -2.11 2.68 8.84
CA TYR A 106 -2.45 1.26 8.82
C TYR A 106 -1.34 0.40 9.42
N LEU A 107 -1.75 -0.62 10.16
CA LEU A 107 -0.92 -1.79 10.45
C LEU A 107 -1.32 -2.90 9.48
N ASN A 108 -0.44 -3.20 8.54
CA ASN A 108 -0.68 -4.18 7.49
C ASN A 108 -0.04 -5.51 7.83
N ILE A 109 -0.80 -6.58 7.68
CA ILE A 109 -0.34 -7.97 7.74
C ILE A 109 -0.45 -8.52 6.33
N SER A 110 0.66 -8.92 5.74
CA SER A 110 0.72 -9.43 4.36
C SER A 110 1.19 -10.87 4.31
N VAL A 111 0.53 -11.70 3.52
CA VAL A 111 0.95 -13.06 3.19
C VAL A 111 1.18 -13.11 1.68
N LEU A 112 2.42 -13.35 1.26
CA LEU A 112 2.84 -13.32 -0.13
C LEU A 112 3.39 -14.68 -0.57
N ALA A 113 3.06 -15.08 -1.80
CA ALA A 113 3.78 -16.10 -2.53
C ALA A 113 4.86 -15.44 -3.38
N ASN A 114 6.05 -16.01 -3.38
CA ASN A 114 7.23 -15.51 -4.07
C ASN A 114 7.65 -16.47 -5.16
N ILE A 115 7.84 -15.96 -6.36
CA ILE A 115 8.43 -16.67 -7.50
C ILE A 115 9.80 -16.05 -7.76
N TYR A 116 10.85 -16.81 -7.49
CA TYR A 116 12.23 -16.41 -7.78
C TYR A 116 12.56 -16.77 -9.23
N THR A 117 12.76 -15.75 -10.08
CA THR A 117 12.95 -15.95 -11.52
C THR A 117 14.41 -15.83 -11.93
N PHE A 118 15.10 -14.75 -11.54
CA PHE A 118 16.51 -14.50 -11.85
C PHE A 118 17.35 -14.35 -10.57
N LYS A 119 18.69 -14.31 -10.70
CA LYS A 119 19.60 -14.09 -9.56
C LYS A 119 19.26 -12.79 -8.84
N GLY A 120 18.67 -12.93 -7.65
CA GLY A 120 18.23 -11.81 -6.81
C GLY A 120 16.84 -11.26 -7.13
N LEU A 121 16.22 -11.60 -8.27
CA LEU A 121 14.90 -11.09 -8.64
C LEU A 121 13.79 -12.05 -8.20
N ALA A 122 12.79 -11.52 -7.50
CA ALA A 122 11.58 -12.25 -7.14
C ALA A 122 10.33 -11.43 -7.46
N LEU A 123 9.34 -12.09 -8.06
CA LEU A 123 7.99 -11.59 -8.21
C LEU A 123 7.17 -12.08 -7.01
N LYS A 124 6.42 -11.19 -6.36
CA LYS A 124 5.63 -11.51 -5.18
C LYS A 124 4.19 -11.09 -5.37
N SER A 125 3.26 -11.89 -4.89
CA SER A 125 1.85 -11.54 -4.88
C SER A 125 1.13 -12.26 -3.76
N GLY A 126 0.03 -11.71 -3.27
CA GLY A 126 -0.76 -12.36 -2.24
C GLY A 126 -1.89 -11.51 -1.72
N ILE A 127 -2.09 -11.57 -0.41
CA ILE A 127 -3.16 -10.83 0.27
C ILE A 127 -2.58 -10.00 1.40
N GLN A 128 -3.15 -8.81 1.59
CA GLN A 128 -2.78 -7.89 2.66
C GLN A 128 -4.04 -7.45 3.39
N TYR A 129 -3.99 -7.57 4.72
CA TYR A 129 -5.00 -7.12 5.65
C TYR A 129 -4.45 -5.94 6.46
N GLY A 130 -5.03 -4.76 6.27
CA GLY A 130 -4.70 -3.53 6.95
C GLY A 130 -5.69 -3.23 8.07
N ILE A 131 -5.16 -2.98 9.28
CA ILE A 131 -5.91 -2.51 10.44
C ILE A 131 -5.74 -1.00 10.53
N LEU A 132 -6.83 -0.24 10.53
CA LEU A 132 -6.78 1.22 10.68
C LEU A 132 -6.43 1.60 12.13
N LEU A 133 -5.21 2.12 12.32
CA LEU A 133 -4.75 2.62 13.61
C LEU A 133 -5.33 4.00 13.90
N GLY A 134 -5.35 4.88 12.90
CA GLY A 134 -5.92 6.22 13.03
C GLY A 134 -6.15 6.88 11.68
N ALA A 135 -7.16 7.75 11.62
CA ALA A 135 -7.42 8.64 10.49
C ALA A 135 -7.39 10.08 11.00
N ARG A 136 -6.64 10.94 10.32
CA ARG A 136 -6.53 12.36 10.67
C ARG A 136 -6.62 13.24 9.44
N ASN A 137 -7.34 14.35 9.56
CA ASN A 137 -7.36 15.43 8.57
C ASN A 137 -6.34 16.50 8.95
N ASP A 138 -5.48 16.88 8.02
CA ASP A 138 -4.65 18.07 8.16
C ASP A 138 -5.50 19.28 7.71
N VAL A 139 -6.38 19.74 8.59
CA VAL A 139 -7.10 21.02 8.48
C VAL A 139 -6.65 21.92 9.63
N GLU A 140 -6.24 23.13 9.30
CA GLU A 140 -5.81 24.14 10.28
C GLU A 140 -7.05 24.87 10.83
N TYR A 141 -7.57 24.39 11.96
CA TYR A 141 -8.67 25.05 12.68
C TYR A 141 -8.12 26.09 13.66
N SER A 142 -8.71 27.29 13.70
CA SER A 142 -8.36 28.34 14.67
C SER A 142 -8.42 27.82 16.12
N GLU A 143 -7.43 28.17 16.94
CA GLU A 143 -7.30 27.71 18.34
C GLU A 143 -8.55 27.95 19.20
N LYS A 144 -9.31 29.02 18.90
CA LYS A 144 -10.57 29.34 19.58
C LYS A 144 -11.63 28.24 19.38
N ILE A 145 -11.69 27.63 18.20
CA ILE A 145 -12.67 26.57 17.89
C ILE A 145 -12.25 25.25 18.54
N ARG A 146 -10.95 24.92 18.55
CA ARG A 146 -10.44 23.69 19.21
C ARG A 146 -10.70 23.67 20.72
N THR A 147 -10.54 24.82 21.38
CA THR A 147 -10.74 24.95 22.84
C THR A 147 -12.23 24.98 23.24
N LEU A 148 -13.11 25.49 22.36
CA LEU A 148 -14.56 25.50 22.57
C LEU A 148 -15.21 24.11 22.41
N VAL A 149 -14.72 23.28 21.49
CA VAL A 149 -15.38 21.99 21.18
C VAL A 149 -14.86 20.83 22.05
N GLY A 150 -13.67 20.94 22.66
CA GLY A 150 -13.14 19.93 23.59
C GLY A 150 -12.82 18.56 22.98
N TYR A 151 -12.93 18.43 21.64
CA TYR A 151 -12.60 17.24 20.86
C TYR A 151 -11.61 17.59 19.73
N ASP A 152 -10.81 16.60 19.30
CA ASP A 152 -9.94 16.75 18.13
C ASP A 152 -10.78 16.71 16.85
N LEU A 153 -11.10 17.87 16.30
CA LEU A 153 -11.86 18.03 15.05
C LEU A 153 -11.18 17.39 13.83
N ASN A 154 -9.90 17.06 13.95
CA ASN A 154 -9.12 16.41 12.91
C ASN A 154 -9.19 14.88 12.97
N ASP A 155 -9.71 14.27 14.04
CA ASP A 155 -9.88 12.80 14.11
C ASP A 155 -11.19 12.38 13.45
N ASN A 156 -11.08 11.75 12.29
CA ASN A 156 -12.21 11.23 11.52
C ASN A 156 -12.15 9.70 11.37
N LYS A 157 -11.53 8.99 12.31
CA LYS A 157 -11.44 7.52 12.28
C LYS A 157 -12.81 6.84 12.16
N ARG A 158 -13.87 7.43 12.73
CA ARG A 158 -15.22 6.86 12.74
C ARG A 158 -15.86 6.78 11.35
N ASP A 159 -15.37 7.57 10.39
CA ASP A 159 -15.89 7.58 9.02
C ASP A 159 -15.30 6.45 8.17
N TYR A 160 -14.21 5.84 8.65
CA TYR A 160 -13.50 4.77 7.98
C TYR A 160 -13.76 3.43 8.64
N ARG A 161 -13.72 2.37 7.83
CA ARG A 161 -13.71 0.99 8.32
C ARG A 161 -12.38 0.70 8.99
N ASN A 162 -12.44 -0.12 10.03
CA ASN A 162 -11.25 -0.61 10.71
C ASN A 162 -10.43 -1.58 9.83
N GLU A 163 -11.01 -2.11 8.76
CA GLU A 163 -10.39 -3.08 7.86
C GLU A 163 -10.11 -2.48 6.46
N ASN A 164 -8.92 -2.76 5.94
CA ASN A 164 -8.54 -2.48 4.55
C ASN A 164 -7.94 -3.73 3.92
N TRP A 165 -8.59 -4.27 2.89
CA TRP A 165 -8.10 -5.46 2.20
C TRP A 165 -7.48 -5.06 0.88
N SER A 166 -6.30 -5.60 0.56
CA SER A 166 -5.63 -5.37 -0.72
C SER A 166 -4.91 -6.60 -1.25
N ILE A 167 -4.69 -6.58 -2.57
CA ILE A 167 -3.85 -7.54 -3.28
C ILE A 167 -2.53 -6.83 -3.62
N PRO A 168 -1.45 -7.10 -2.88
CA PRO A 168 -0.10 -6.65 -3.22
C PRO A 168 0.43 -7.39 -4.44
N ILE A 169 0.99 -6.65 -5.40
CA ILE A 169 1.83 -7.19 -6.49
C ILE A 169 3.18 -6.49 -6.38
N ALA A 170 4.26 -7.25 -6.17
CA ALA A 170 5.59 -6.69 -5.96
C ALA A 170 6.66 -7.31 -6.85
N ILE A 171 7.65 -6.50 -7.20
CA ILE A 171 8.91 -6.93 -7.79
C ILE A 171 10.00 -6.57 -6.78
N SER A 172 10.80 -7.56 -6.40
CA SER A 172 11.92 -7.37 -5.48
C SER A 172 13.23 -7.80 -6.10
N TYR A 173 14.29 -7.07 -5.79
CA TYR A 173 15.65 -7.34 -6.23
C TYR A 173 16.60 -7.33 -5.03
N GLU A 174 17.33 -8.43 -4.84
CA GLU A 174 18.32 -8.59 -3.79
C GLU A 174 19.74 -8.42 -4.32
N TYR A 175 20.51 -7.54 -3.68
CA TYR A 175 21.94 -7.35 -3.92
C TYR A 175 22.70 -7.33 -2.59
N LYS A 176 23.60 -8.29 -2.36
CA LYS A 176 24.45 -8.39 -1.16
C LYS A 176 23.67 -8.17 0.15
N ASN A 177 22.57 -8.91 0.32
CA ASN A 177 21.63 -8.84 1.44
C ASN A 177 20.74 -7.58 1.49
N ILE A 178 20.94 -6.59 0.64
CA ILE A 178 20.01 -5.45 0.51
C ILE A 178 18.88 -5.87 -0.44
N VAL A 179 17.64 -5.70 -0.02
CA VAL A 179 16.44 -6.03 -0.80
C VAL A 179 15.73 -4.74 -1.18
N LEU A 180 15.75 -4.40 -2.46
CA LEU A 180 14.91 -3.36 -3.04
C LEU A 180 13.58 -3.97 -3.42
N ASP A 181 12.47 -3.38 -3.01
CA ASP A 181 11.13 -3.94 -3.23
C ASP A 181 10.16 -2.83 -3.65
N LEU A 182 9.64 -2.98 -4.86
CA LEU A 182 8.62 -2.13 -5.45
C LEU A 182 7.30 -2.88 -5.43
N ARG A 183 6.32 -2.39 -4.65
CA ARG A 183 5.04 -3.06 -4.41
C ARG A 183 3.88 -2.15 -4.77
N TYR A 184 2.94 -2.64 -5.57
CA TYR A 184 1.68 -1.99 -5.86
C TYR A 184 0.54 -2.72 -5.15
N ASN A 185 -0.11 -2.04 -4.19
CA ASN A 185 -1.26 -2.60 -3.47
C ASN A 185 -2.55 -2.12 -4.11
N ILE A 186 -3.39 -3.09 -4.48
CA ILE A 186 -4.70 -2.86 -5.07
C ILE A 186 -5.75 -3.15 -4.00
N GLY A 187 -6.39 -2.12 -3.46
CA GLY A 187 -7.50 -2.26 -2.53
C GLY A 187 -8.68 -2.98 -3.17
N ILE A 188 -9.24 -3.95 -2.47
CA ILE A 188 -10.38 -4.76 -2.95
C ILE A 188 -11.69 -4.43 -2.22
N LYS A 189 -11.60 -3.85 -1.02
CA LYS A 189 -12.77 -3.41 -0.24
C LYS A 189 -12.85 -1.89 -0.13
N ASN A 190 -14.07 -1.39 0.06
CA ASN A 190 -14.36 0.00 0.35
C ASN A 190 -13.86 0.34 1.77
N ILE A 191 -13.14 1.46 1.92
CA ILE A 191 -12.60 1.92 3.21
C ILE A 191 -13.56 2.80 4.01
N TYR A 192 -14.67 3.28 3.44
CA TYR A 192 -15.66 4.09 4.17
C TYR A 192 -16.67 3.22 4.94
N GLY A 193 -17.05 3.68 6.14
CA GLY A 193 -18.00 3.01 7.02
C GLY A 193 -19.45 3.09 6.54
N TYR A 194 -19.79 4.15 5.80
CA TYR A 194 -21.12 4.35 5.23
C TYR A 194 -21.29 3.62 3.90
N LYS A 195 -22.53 3.19 3.60
CA LYS A 195 -22.89 2.74 2.26
C LYS A 195 -22.90 3.97 1.34
N VAL A 196 -21.76 4.24 0.74
CA VAL A 196 -21.66 5.17 -0.38
C VAL A 196 -21.85 4.35 -1.65
N ASP A 197 -22.61 4.87 -2.62
CA ASP A 197 -22.84 4.21 -3.91
C ASP A 197 -21.55 3.97 -4.71
N ASP A 198 -20.45 4.57 -4.25
CA ASP A 198 -19.16 4.54 -4.90
C ASP A 198 -18.07 3.77 -4.14
N ASP A 199 -17.19 3.14 -4.93
CA ASP A 199 -16.10 2.30 -4.47
C ASP A 199 -14.85 3.09 -4.02
N TYR A 200 -14.69 3.36 -2.72
CA TYR A 200 -13.45 3.92 -2.17
C TYR A 200 -12.44 2.81 -1.89
N LYS A 201 -11.75 2.36 -2.93
CA LYS A 201 -10.68 1.36 -2.83
C LYS A 201 -9.31 2.06 -2.79
N THR A 202 -8.43 1.63 -1.89
CA THR A 202 -7.07 2.17 -1.80
C THR A 202 -6.21 1.73 -2.98
N LYS A 203 -5.32 2.61 -3.42
CA LYS A 203 -4.27 2.30 -4.39
C LYS A 203 -2.97 2.90 -3.87
N SER A 204 -1.96 2.07 -3.64
CA SER A 204 -0.69 2.55 -3.11
C SER A 204 0.49 1.91 -3.81
N LEU A 205 1.46 2.71 -4.23
CA LEU A 205 2.75 2.26 -4.73
C LEU A 205 3.81 2.48 -3.65
N TRP A 206 4.48 1.41 -3.24
CA TRP A 206 5.49 1.42 -2.19
C TRP A 206 6.85 1.13 -2.80
N LEU A 207 7.84 1.89 -2.37
CA LEU A 207 9.25 1.65 -2.65
C LEU A 207 9.96 1.48 -1.32
N THR A 208 10.53 0.30 -1.08
CA THR A 208 11.16 -0.04 0.19
C THR A 208 12.54 -0.65 0.01
N LEU A 209 13.39 -0.38 0.98
CA LEU A 209 14.71 -0.96 1.14
C LEU A 209 14.70 -1.80 2.42
N GLY A 210 15.11 -3.06 2.29
CA GLY A 210 15.23 -3.98 3.41
C GLY A 210 16.60 -4.62 3.49
N TYR A 211 16.92 -5.20 4.65
CA TYR A 211 18.16 -5.95 4.85
C TYR A 211 17.83 -7.40 5.21
N ARG A 212 18.25 -8.35 4.38
CA ARG A 212 18.01 -9.78 4.58
C ARG A 212 19.00 -10.36 5.57
N LEU A 213 18.50 -10.62 6.78
CA LEU A 213 19.15 -11.43 7.80
C LEU A 213 18.91 -12.90 7.46
N LYS A 214 19.98 -13.62 7.17
CA LYS A 214 19.94 -15.07 6.91
C LYS A 214 20.05 -15.77 8.26
N MET A 215 19.10 -16.67 8.55
CA MET A 215 19.09 -17.52 9.74
C MET A 215 19.35 -18.97 9.36
#